data_AF-A0A6A5G883-F1
#
_entry.id   AF-A0A6A5G883-F1
#
_cell.length_a   1.000
_cell.length_b   1.000
_cell.length_c   1.000
_cell.angle_alpha   90.00
_cell.angle_beta   90.00
_cell.angle_gamma   90.00
#
_symmetry.space_group_name_H-M   'P 1'
#
loop_
_entity.id
_entity.type
_entity.pdbx_description
1 polymer ?
#
loop_
_entity_poly.entity_id
_entity_poly.type
_entity_poly.pdbx_seq_one_letter_code
_entity_poly.pdbx_strand_id
1 'polypeptide(L)'
;MNSIFVFLALVLAVYSMPNPPSFPIKEICAAYGEKCVSKLNRRDCPERIIECEKYANQGIRTTWSFCMFSNNYDLSACHERVQIDYQIIQSWISKDQFKYLPE
;
A
#
# COMPACT_ATOMS: atom_id res chain seq x y z
N MET A 1 -29.21 -21.12 10.79
CA MET A 1 -27.94 -21.78 11.19
C MET A 1 -26.88 -21.73 10.10
N ASN A 2 -27.17 -22.02 8.83
CA ASN A 2 -26.15 -21.99 7.76
C ASN A 2 -25.40 -20.65 7.59
N SER A 3 -26.10 -19.51 7.67
CA SER A 3 -25.44 -18.21 7.42
C SER A 3 -24.37 -17.86 8.46
N ILE A 4 -24.55 -18.25 9.74
CA ILE A 4 -23.59 -17.96 10.81
C ILE A 4 -22.27 -18.71 10.57
N PHE A 5 -22.35 -19.98 10.14
CA PHE A 5 -21.15 -20.77 9.83
C PHE A 5 -20.41 -20.22 8.60
N VAL A 6 -21.12 -19.72 7.60
CA VAL A 6 -20.50 -19.06 6.43
C VAL A 6 -19.80 -17.77 6.83
N PHE A 7 -20.44 -16.92 7.64
CA PHE A 7 -19.80 -15.69 8.14
C PHE A 7 -18.57 -16.00 9.00
N LEU A 8 -18.65 -17.00 9.89
CA LEU A 8 -17.52 -17.39 10.73
C LEU A 8 -16.35 -17.93 9.90
N ALA A 9 -16.64 -18.75 8.88
CA ALA A 9 -15.63 -19.27 7.96
C ALA A 9 -14.94 -18.14 7.18
N LEU A 10 -15.70 -17.12 6.75
CA LEU A 10 -15.14 -15.95 6.06
C LEU A 10 -14.22 -15.14 6.98
N VAL A 11 -14.62 -14.89 8.23
CA VAL A 11 -13.80 -14.17 9.20
C VAL A 11 -12.50 -14.93 9.50
N LEU A 12 -12.57 -16.24 9.67
CA LEU A 12 -11.39 -17.08 9.88
C LEU A 12 -10.46 -17.11 8.66
N ALA A 13 -11.02 -17.12 7.44
CA ALA A 13 -10.25 -17.07 6.20
C ALA A 13 -9.52 -15.73 6.03
N VAL A 14 -10.13 -14.62 6.45
CA VAL A 14 -9.48 -13.30 6.45
C VAL A 14 -8.39 -13.22 7.53
N TYR A 15 -8.65 -13.75 8.72
CA TYR A 15 -7.71 -13.70 9.84
C TYR A 15 -6.47 -14.59 9.63
N SER A 16 -6.62 -15.68 8.86
CA SER A 16 -5.52 -16.58 8.50
C SER A 16 -4.75 -16.13 7.25
N MET A 17 -5.14 -15.03 6.61
CA MET A 17 -4.42 -14.52 5.45
C MET A 17 -3.03 -14.04 5.89
N PRO A 18 -1.95 -14.49 5.22
CA PRO A 18 -0.60 -14.04 5.54
C PRO A 18 -0.49 -12.53 5.34
N ASN A 19 0.34 -11.88 6.16
CA ASN A 19 0.60 -10.46 6.03
C ASN A 19 1.40 -10.16 4.76
N PRO A 20 1.20 -8.99 4.13
CA PRO A 20 2.07 -8.55 3.05
C PRO A 20 3.51 -8.39 3.55
N PRO A 21 4.50 -8.49 2.64
CA PRO A 21 5.87 -8.16 2.97
C PRO A 21 5.98 -6.69 3.38
N SER A 22 6.93 -6.41 4.27
CA SER A 22 7.23 -5.04 4.70
C SER A 22 8.06 -4.32 3.64
N PHE A 23 7.69 -3.06 3.38
CA PHE A 23 8.39 -2.17 2.47
C PHE A 23 8.85 -0.92 3.20
N PRO A 24 9.98 -0.31 2.81
CA PRO A 24 10.50 0.90 3.46
C PRO A 24 9.72 2.14 2.97
N ILE A 25 8.40 2.14 3.19
CA ILE A 25 7.48 3.21 2.77
C ILE A 25 7.76 4.49 3.56
N LYS A 26 8.07 4.35 4.85
CA LYS A 26 8.34 5.49 5.72
C LYS A 26 9.58 6.25 5.26
N GLU A 27 10.62 5.52 4.88
CA GLU A 27 11.88 6.08 4.40
C GLU A 27 11.69 6.82 3.06
N ILE A 28 10.96 6.24 2.10
CA ILE A 28 10.71 6.91 0.82
C ILE A 28 9.80 8.13 0.96
N CYS A 29 8.82 8.10 1.87
CA CYS A 29 7.94 9.24 2.13
C CYS A 29 8.65 10.36 2.89
N ALA A 30 9.57 10.04 3.80
CA ALA A 30 10.43 11.02 4.45
C ALA A 30 11.33 11.74 3.43
N ALA A 31 11.96 11.00 2.51
CA ALA A 31 12.77 11.59 1.43
C ALA A 31 11.95 12.49 0.49
N TYR A 32 10.68 12.11 0.22
CA TYR A 32 9.74 12.97 -0.49
C TYR A 32 9.41 14.24 0.29
N GLY A 33 9.23 14.16 1.60
CA GLY A 33 9.06 15.31 2.50
C GLY A 33 10.20 16.31 2.40
N GLU A 34 11.44 15.84 2.47
CA GLU A 34 12.64 16.68 2.30
C GLU A 34 12.66 17.37 0.93
N LYS A 35 12.32 16.64 -0.14
CA LYS A 35 12.20 17.19 -1.51
C LYS A 35 11.09 18.23 -1.62
N CYS A 36 9.96 17.99 -0.95
CA CYS A 36 8.82 18.91 -0.91
C CYS A 36 9.22 20.26 -0.32
N VAL A 37 9.92 20.25 0.82
CA VAL A 37 10.39 21.48 1.48
C VAL A 37 11.49 22.17 0.66
N SER A 38 12.51 21.42 0.25
CA SER A 38 13.72 21.99 -0.36
C SER A 38 13.58 22.38 -1.84
N LYS A 39 12.77 21.64 -2.61
CA LYS A 39 12.66 21.84 -4.08
C LYS A 39 11.31 22.38 -4.52
N LEU A 40 10.23 22.04 -3.83
CA LEU A 40 8.87 22.46 -4.22
C LEU A 40 8.38 23.67 -3.41
N ASN A 41 9.05 24.00 -2.29
CA ASN A 41 8.74 25.11 -1.39
C ASN A 41 7.24 25.17 -0.99
N ARG A 42 6.64 24.01 -0.74
CA ARG A 42 5.22 23.94 -0.35
C ARG A 42 5.07 24.01 1.17
N ARG A 43 3.92 24.54 1.61
CA ARG A 43 3.59 24.65 3.04
C ARG A 43 2.90 23.40 3.59
N ASP A 44 2.33 22.56 2.74
CA ASP A 44 1.60 21.32 3.07
C ASP A 44 2.50 20.08 3.16
N CYS A 45 3.82 20.24 3.21
CA CYS A 45 4.74 19.10 3.21
C CYS A 45 4.54 18.10 4.36
N PRO A 46 4.24 18.52 5.62
CA PRO A 46 3.93 17.58 6.70
C PRO A 46 2.71 16.71 6.39
N GLU A 47 1.61 17.30 5.92
CA GLU A 47 0.40 16.57 5.53
C GLU A 47 0.70 15.61 4.38
N ARG A 48 1.49 16.04 3.40
CA ARG A 48 1.89 15.23 2.25
C ARG A 48 2.72 13.99 2.63
N ILE A 49 3.54 14.06 3.67
CA ILE A 49 4.30 12.89 4.17
C ILE A 49 3.33 11.87 4.77
N ILE A 50 2.40 12.33 5.62
CA ILE A 50 1.39 11.47 6.25
C ILE A 50 0.50 10.82 5.18
N GLU A 51 0.07 11.59 4.18
CA GLU A 51 -0.69 11.08 3.04
C GLU A 51 0.10 10.06 2.22
N CYS A 52 1.37 10.35 1.90
CA CYS A 52 2.25 9.42 1.20
C CYS A 52 2.29 8.06 1.90
N GLU A 53 2.53 8.05 3.22
CA GLU A 53 2.55 6.81 4.00
C GLU A 53 1.21 6.09 3.95
N LYS A 54 0.10 6.80 4.19
CA LYS A 54 -1.25 6.23 4.18
C LYS A 54 -1.56 5.56 2.85
N TYR A 55 -1.39 6.26 1.74
CA TYR A 55 -1.77 5.77 0.42
C TYR A 55 -0.82 4.70 -0.12
N ALA A 56 0.49 4.82 0.13
CA ALA A 56 1.44 3.78 -0.25
C ALA A 56 1.16 2.47 0.52
N ASN A 57 0.93 2.55 1.84
CA ASN A 57 0.57 1.37 2.63
C ASN A 57 -0.76 0.77 2.19
N GLN A 58 -1.76 1.61 1.88
CA GLN A 58 -3.04 1.15 1.37
C GLN A 58 -2.90 0.45 0.02
N GLY A 59 -2.14 1.02 -0.93
CA GLY A 59 -1.91 0.43 -2.24
C GLY A 59 -1.26 -0.96 -2.16
N ILE A 60 -0.24 -1.10 -1.31
CA ILE A 60 0.41 -2.40 -1.05
C ILE A 60 -0.57 -3.41 -0.44
N ARG A 61 -1.34 -3.01 0.58
CA ARG A 61 -2.32 -3.90 1.23
C ARG A 61 -3.43 -4.33 0.26
N THR A 62 -3.97 -3.40 -0.52
CA THR A 62 -5.01 -3.70 -1.51
C THR A 62 -4.49 -4.67 -2.57
N THR A 63 -3.30 -4.40 -3.12
CA THR A 63 -2.65 -5.28 -4.09
C THR A 63 -2.46 -6.68 -3.53
N TRP A 64 -1.94 -6.78 -2.31
CA TRP A 64 -1.73 -8.05 -1.63
C TRP A 64 -3.04 -8.83 -1.46
N SER A 65 -4.05 -8.22 -0.82
CA SER A 65 -5.34 -8.88 -0.57
C SER A 65 -6.02 -9.30 -1.87
N PHE A 66 -6.01 -8.44 -2.89
CA PHE A 66 -6.61 -8.75 -4.19
C PHE A 66 -5.86 -9.88 -4.90
N CYS A 67 -4.53 -9.88 -4.87
CA CYS A 67 -3.74 -10.95 -5.46
C CYS A 67 -3.98 -12.28 -4.76
N MET A 68 -3.91 -12.30 -3.42
CA MET A 68 -4.10 -13.52 -2.63
C MET A 68 -5.49 -14.12 -2.89
N PHE A 69 -6.52 -13.29 -3.00
CA PHE A 69 -7.86 -13.73 -3.36
C PHE A 69 -7.94 -14.27 -4.81
N SER A 70 -7.35 -13.56 -5.77
CA SER A 70 -7.48 -13.88 -7.20
C SER A 70 -6.59 -15.04 -7.67
N ASN A 71 -5.50 -15.33 -6.93
CA ASN A 71 -4.49 -16.33 -7.30
C ASN A 71 -4.45 -17.52 -6.33
N ASN A 72 -5.58 -17.89 -5.72
CA ASN A 72 -5.68 -19.05 -4.84
C ASN A 72 -4.62 -19.08 -3.73
N TYR A 73 -4.31 -17.92 -3.14
CA TYR A 73 -3.33 -17.76 -2.07
C TYR A 73 -1.88 -18.12 -2.46
N ASP A 74 -1.52 -18.03 -3.75
CA ASP A 74 -0.13 -18.18 -4.20
C ASP A 74 0.76 -17.04 -3.66
N LEU A 75 1.48 -17.36 -2.57
CA LEU A 75 2.40 -16.46 -1.90
C LEU A 75 3.53 -15.96 -2.82
N SER A 76 4.05 -16.82 -3.70
CA SER A 76 5.19 -16.46 -4.54
C SER A 76 4.76 -15.45 -5.60
N ALA A 77 3.66 -15.75 -6.30
CA ALA A 77 3.10 -14.85 -7.30
C ALA A 77 2.70 -13.50 -6.68
N CYS A 78 2.10 -13.52 -5.48
CA CYS A 78 1.68 -12.30 -4.82
C CYS A 78 2.81 -11.47 -4.21
N HIS A 79 3.90 -12.11 -3.77
CA HIS A 79 5.13 -11.40 -3.41
C HIS A 79 5.75 -10.68 -4.62
N GLU A 80 5.84 -11.35 -5.77
CA GLU A 80 6.35 -10.73 -6.99
C GLU A 80 5.48 -9.55 -7.41
N ARG A 81 4.15 -9.73 -7.39
CA ARG A 81 3.21 -8.68 -7.77
C ARG A 81 3.33 -7.45 -6.88
N VAL A 82 3.34 -7.63 -5.57
CA VAL A 82 3.38 -6.50 -4.63
C VAL A 82 4.74 -5.80 -4.64
N GLN A 83 5.83 -6.51 -4.97
CA GLN A 83 7.14 -5.93 -5.23
C GLN A 83 7.13 -5.00 -6.47
N ILE A 84 6.48 -5.43 -7.56
CA ILE A 84 6.33 -4.58 -8.76
C ILE A 84 5.53 -3.31 -8.42
N ASP A 85 4.40 -3.45 -7.72
CA ASP A 85 3.57 -2.29 -7.36
C ASP A 85 4.30 -1.36 -6.37
N TYR A 86 5.14 -1.89 -5.47
CA TYR A 86 6.05 -1.08 -4.64
C TYR A 86 7.03 -0.25 -5.49
N GLN A 87 7.67 -0.86 -6.51
CA GLN A 87 8.57 -0.13 -7.41
C GLN A 87 7.87 0.98 -8.18
N ILE A 88 6.62 0.75 -8.61
CA ILE A 88 5.79 1.77 -9.27
C ILE A 88 5.50 2.93 -8.31
N ILE A 89 5.06 2.63 -7.08
CA ILE A 89 4.79 3.62 -6.04
C ILE A 89 6.06 4.45 -5.74
N GLN A 90 7.20 3.78 -5.56
CA GLN A 90 8.48 4.44 -5.33
C GLN A 90 8.84 5.38 -6.49
N SER A 91 8.67 4.93 -7.74
CA SER A 91 8.88 5.77 -8.92
C SER A 91 7.94 6.98 -8.91
N TRP A 92 6.65 6.82 -8.61
CA TRP A 92 5.68 7.92 -8.61
C TRP A 92 5.99 8.98 -7.55
N ILE A 93 6.33 8.55 -6.33
CA ILE A 93 6.78 9.42 -5.24
C ILE A 93 8.03 10.20 -5.67
N SER A 94 9.03 9.50 -6.23
CA SER A 94 10.29 10.13 -6.65
C SER A 94 10.11 11.19 -7.74
N LYS A 95 9.11 11.03 -8.61
CA LYS A 95 8.81 11.92 -9.73
C LYS A 95 7.84 13.05 -9.38
N ASP A 96 7.37 13.15 -8.12
CA ASP A 96 6.27 14.06 -7.75
C ASP A 96 5.01 13.86 -8.63
N GLN A 97 4.85 12.64 -9.16
CA GLN A 97 3.70 12.24 -9.98
C GLN A 97 2.59 11.59 -9.16
N PHE A 98 2.80 11.51 -7.85
CA PHE A 98 1.76 11.15 -6.92
C PHE A 98 0.73 12.30 -6.88
N LYS A 99 -0.15 12.33 -7.89
CA LYS A 99 -1.26 13.28 -7.99
C LYS A 99 -2.42 12.70 -7.20
N TYR A 100 -2.69 13.29 -6.05
CA TYR A 100 -3.77 12.89 -5.19
C TYR A 100 -5.10 13.41 -5.76
N LEU A 101 -6.09 12.53 -5.92
CA LEU A 101 -7.46 12.92 -6.23
C LEU A 101 -7.99 13.78 -5.07
N PRO A 102 -8.63 14.93 -5.33
CA PRO A 102 -9.32 15.68 -4.27
C PRO A 102 -10.42 14.80 -3.65
N GLU A 103 -10.58 14.90 -2.32
CA GLU A 103 -11.68 14.28 -1.57
C GLU A 103 -13.06 14.74 -2.06
#